data_AF-A0A0N5BLN9-F1
#
_entry.id   AF-A0A0N5BLN9-F1
#
_cell.length_a   1.000
_cell.length_b   1.000
_cell.length_c   1.000
_cell.angle_alpha   90.00
_cell.angle_beta   90.00
_cell.angle_gamma   90.00
#
_symmetry.space_group_name_H-M   'P 1'
#
loop_
_entity.id
_entity.type
_entity.pdbx_description
1 polymer ?
#
loop_
_entity_poly.entity_id
_entity_poly.type
_entity_poly.pdbx_seq_one_letter_code
_entity_poly.pdbx_strand_id
1 'polypeptide(L)'
;MNHFVSSIYTIFYVLPPKIILRIFGSFLQCGYLTSVICALLLTLNRFDSIYHHKYFKFIDRDKFFKYGIFFCYLYGIVVLCIYNVPDFGYYFYLQTLSFQYDTDQDRWRYIWEYENKSAFVILTFCLFIYINIFLKVLFLRKQSLTESYKFSDIKLLIPPLFEILLTLSLETLWEYWLEPNSTSTYKFVILNYLFIIVSGTNTISSVLVIKEVQNTATYILKYKSKQSITRIISIAYAKKL
;
A
#
# COMPACT_ATOMS: atom_id res chain seq x y z
N MET A 1 -4.57 10.45 -2.88
CA MET A 1 -5.00 11.53 -3.80
C MET A 1 -6.36 11.22 -4.42
N ASN A 2 -6.57 10.03 -5.00
CA ASN A 2 -7.86 9.66 -5.61
C ASN A 2 -9.04 9.73 -4.63
N HIS A 3 -8.89 9.25 -3.39
CA HIS A 3 -9.93 9.39 -2.35
C HIS A 3 -10.28 10.86 -2.03
N PHE A 4 -9.28 11.76 -2.02
CA PHE A 4 -9.50 13.18 -1.78
C PHE A 4 -10.27 13.83 -2.93
N VAL A 5 -9.90 13.49 -4.17
CA VAL A 5 -10.59 13.96 -5.38
C VAL A 5 -12.03 13.44 -5.42
N SER A 6 -12.27 12.16 -5.11
CA SER A 6 -13.64 11.62 -5.03
C SER A 6 -14.46 12.30 -3.94
N SER A 7 -13.87 12.64 -2.78
CA SER A 7 -14.58 13.37 -1.71
C SER A 7 -15.03 14.77 -2.15
N ILE A 8 -14.22 15.49 -2.94
CA ILE A 8 -14.63 16.78 -3.51
C ILE A 8 -15.88 16.60 -4.38
N TYR A 9 -15.87 15.61 -5.28
CA TYR A 9 -17.02 15.33 -6.13
C TYR A 9 -18.26 14.88 -5.36
N THR A 10 -18.09 14.13 -4.26
CA THR A 10 -19.18 13.78 -3.35
C THR A 10 -19.80 15.03 -2.71
N ILE A 11 -18.98 15.96 -2.19
CA ILE A 11 -19.46 17.18 -1.52
C ILE A 11 -20.26 18.05 -2.47
N PHE A 12 -19.79 18.23 -3.71
CA PHE A 12 -20.47 19.03 -4.71
C PHE A 12 -21.57 18.29 -5.47
N TYR A 13 -21.73 16.97 -5.23
CA TYR A 13 -22.68 16.10 -5.92
C TYR A 13 -22.57 16.18 -7.46
N VAL A 14 -21.34 16.31 -7.96
CA VAL A 14 -21.05 16.42 -9.40
C VAL A 14 -20.01 15.36 -9.76
N LEU A 15 -20.33 14.51 -10.73
CA LEU A 15 -19.38 13.52 -11.26
C LEU A 15 -18.65 14.08 -12.49
N PRO A 16 -17.32 13.89 -12.59
CA PRO A 16 -16.62 14.17 -13.83
C PRO A 16 -16.99 13.13 -14.91
N PRO A 17 -16.63 13.40 -16.18
CA PRO A 17 -16.78 12.46 -17.28
C PRO A 17 -16.28 11.04 -16.94
N LYS A 18 -16.97 10.00 -17.44
CA LYS A 18 -16.65 8.58 -17.17
C LYS A 18 -15.18 8.23 -17.42
N ILE A 19 -14.55 8.84 -18.44
CA ILE A 19 -13.13 8.64 -18.74
C ILE A 19 -12.21 9.08 -17.57
N ILE A 20 -12.52 10.21 -16.93
CA ILE A 20 -11.75 10.73 -15.80
C ILE A 20 -11.96 9.83 -14.58
N LEU A 21 -13.20 9.38 -14.33
CA LEU A 21 -13.50 8.44 -13.26
C LEU A 21 -12.73 7.12 -13.42
N ARG A 22 -12.69 6.59 -14.64
CA ARG A 22 -11.93 5.38 -14.97
C ARG A 22 -10.45 5.56 -14.74
N ILE A 23 -9.87 6.68 -15.17
CA ILE A 23 -8.45 6.99 -14.93
C ILE A 23 -8.19 6.99 -13.42
N PHE A 24 -8.99 7.66 -12.61
CA PHE A 24 -8.80 7.65 -11.15
C PHE A 24 -8.95 6.25 -10.53
N GLY A 25 -9.95 5.48 -10.96
CA GLY A 25 -10.13 4.10 -10.51
C GLY A 25 -8.93 3.23 -10.89
N SER A 26 -8.44 3.34 -12.12
CA SER A 26 -7.26 2.59 -12.59
C SER A 26 -6.00 2.92 -11.79
N PHE A 27 -5.75 4.19 -11.46
CA PHE A 27 -4.61 4.59 -10.63
C PHE A 27 -4.74 4.07 -9.20
N LEU A 28 -5.95 4.11 -8.65
CA LEU A 28 -6.23 3.60 -7.31
C LEU A 28 -5.94 2.10 -7.24
N GLN A 29 -6.48 1.35 -8.20
CA GLN A 29 -6.36 -0.10 -8.25
C GLN A 29 -4.94 -0.57 -8.61
N CYS A 30 -4.28 0.13 -9.54
CA CYS A 30 -2.87 -0.07 -9.86
C CYS A 30 -1.98 0.12 -8.63
N GLY A 31 -2.18 1.21 -7.89
CA GLY A 31 -1.42 1.49 -6.67
C GLY A 31 -1.60 0.38 -5.63
N TYR A 32 -2.83 -0.09 -5.46
CA TYR A 32 -3.15 -1.18 -4.55
C TYR A 32 -2.46 -2.49 -4.95
N LEU A 33 -2.70 -3.00 -6.15
CA LEU A 33 -2.15 -4.30 -6.58
C LEU A 33 -0.61 -4.28 -6.66
N THR A 34 -0.03 -3.16 -7.08
CA THR A 34 1.42 -3.00 -7.10
C THR A 34 1.99 -3.03 -5.68
N SER A 35 1.28 -2.46 -4.69
CA SER A 35 1.69 -2.49 -3.29
C SER A 35 1.73 -3.92 -2.73
N VAL A 36 0.78 -4.78 -3.12
CA VAL A 36 0.74 -6.19 -2.72
C VAL A 36 1.97 -6.96 -3.24
N ILE A 37 2.35 -6.76 -4.51
CA ILE A 37 3.57 -7.39 -5.06
C ILE A 37 4.84 -6.81 -4.41
N CYS A 38 4.86 -5.51 -4.14
CA CYS A 38 5.98 -4.90 -3.41
C CYS A 38 6.10 -5.46 -1.99
N ALA A 39 4.99 -5.71 -1.30
CA ALA A 39 4.97 -6.33 0.01
C ALA A 39 5.60 -7.74 -0.04
N LEU A 40 5.32 -8.52 -1.08
CA LEU A 40 5.98 -9.81 -1.31
C LEU A 40 7.49 -9.67 -1.47
N LEU A 41 7.94 -8.77 -2.34
CA LEU A 41 9.37 -8.55 -2.58
C LEU A 41 10.11 -8.11 -1.29
N LEU A 42 9.50 -7.21 -0.52
CA LEU A 42 10.03 -6.76 0.77
C LEU A 42 10.05 -7.87 1.82
N THR A 43 9.02 -8.71 1.84
CA THR A 43 8.93 -9.87 2.74
C THR A 43 10.04 -10.87 2.45
N LEU A 44 10.28 -11.19 1.16
CA LEU A 44 11.37 -12.06 0.73
C LEU A 44 12.74 -11.49 1.08
N ASN A 45 12.94 -10.17 0.89
CA ASN A 45 14.18 -9.50 1.27
C ASN A 45 14.47 -9.63 2.78
N ARG A 46 13.46 -9.38 3.61
CA ARG A 46 13.60 -9.51 5.07
C ARG A 46 13.84 -10.95 5.50
N PHE A 47 13.17 -11.91 4.87
CA PHE A 47 13.39 -13.33 5.10
C PHE A 47 14.85 -13.70 4.81
N ASP A 48 15.34 -13.37 3.62
CA ASP A 48 16.73 -13.67 3.23
C ASP A 48 17.75 -13.04 4.18
N SER A 49 17.53 -11.78 4.57
CA SER A 49 18.39 -11.06 5.51
C SER A 49 18.44 -11.71 6.91
N ILE A 50 17.30 -12.15 7.45
CA ILE A 50 17.22 -12.70 8.82
C ILE A 50 17.77 -14.13 8.89
N TYR A 51 17.71 -14.87 7.79
CA TYR A 51 18.32 -16.19 7.69
C TYR A 51 19.76 -16.16 7.18
N HIS A 52 20.40 -14.98 7.15
CA HIS A 52 21.79 -14.78 6.75
C HIS A 52 22.12 -15.48 5.41
N HIS A 53 21.23 -15.35 4.43
CA HIS A 53 21.43 -15.85 3.06
C HIS A 53 21.56 -17.37 2.96
N LYS A 54 21.04 -18.12 3.95
CA LYS A 54 21.15 -19.59 3.97
C LYS A 54 20.36 -20.26 2.86
N TYR A 55 19.21 -19.71 2.45
CA TYR A 55 18.29 -20.36 1.51
C TYR A 55 18.52 -19.97 0.05
N PHE A 56 18.91 -18.73 -0.25
CA PHE A 56 19.11 -18.22 -1.62
C PHE A 56 20.59 -18.07 -2.00
N LYS A 57 21.43 -19.05 -1.65
CA LYS A 57 22.90 -18.97 -1.82
C LYS A 57 23.38 -18.76 -3.26
N PHE A 58 22.62 -19.26 -4.23
CA PHE A 58 22.99 -19.24 -5.65
C PHE A 58 22.41 -18.03 -6.40
N ILE A 59 21.59 -17.21 -5.73
CA ILE A 59 20.92 -16.08 -6.37
C ILE A 59 21.74 -14.82 -6.11
N ASP A 60 22.11 -14.11 -7.18
CA ASP A 60 22.68 -12.77 -7.09
C ASP A 60 21.58 -11.81 -6.60
N ARG A 61 21.70 -11.38 -5.33
CA ARG A 61 20.68 -10.62 -4.62
C ARG A 61 20.48 -9.23 -5.18
N ASP A 62 21.57 -8.55 -5.51
CA ASP A 62 21.51 -7.20 -6.06
C ASP A 62 20.76 -7.22 -7.39
N LYS A 63 21.02 -8.23 -8.22
CA LYS A 63 20.26 -8.46 -9.45
C LYS A 63 18.82 -8.84 -9.14
N PHE A 64 18.58 -9.83 -8.28
CA PHE A 64 17.23 -10.33 -7.98
C PHE A 64 16.29 -9.25 -7.48
N PHE A 65 16.68 -8.47 -6.47
CA PHE A 65 15.84 -7.42 -5.93
C PHE A 65 15.71 -6.23 -6.87
N LYS A 66 16.75 -5.89 -7.64
CA LYS A 66 16.68 -4.84 -8.66
C LYS A 66 15.71 -5.20 -9.79
N TYR A 67 15.79 -6.42 -10.32
CA TYR A 67 14.86 -6.93 -11.32
C TYR A 67 13.45 -7.11 -10.75
N GLY A 68 13.33 -7.51 -9.47
CA GLY A 68 12.05 -7.57 -8.77
C GLY A 68 11.35 -6.21 -8.69
N ILE A 69 12.09 -5.14 -8.36
CA ILE A 69 11.55 -3.77 -8.36
C ILE A 69 11.10 -3.37 -9.76
N PHE A 70 11.92 -3.64 -10.78
CA PHE A 70 11.55 -3.38 -12.17
C PHE A 70 10.27 -4.12 -12.58
N PHE A 71 10.15 -5.39 -12.16
CA PHE A 71 8.95 -6.19 -12.38
C PHE A 71 7.72 -5.60 -11.70
N CYS A 72 7.82 -5.12 -10.45
CA CYS A 72 6.70 -4.44 -9.77
C CYS A 72 6.19 -3.24 -10.57
N TYR A 73 7.09 -2.40 -11.10
CA TYR A 73 6.70 -1.25 -11.92
C TYR A 73 6.07 -1.67 -13.24
N LEU A 74 6.65 -2.66 -13.92
CA LEU A 74 6.10 -3.18 -15.17
C LEU A 74 4.70 -3.76 -14.96
N TYR A 75 4.50 -4.53 -13.88
CA TYR A 75 3.20 -5.04 -13.48
C TYR A 75 2.20 -3.90 -13.24
N GLY A 76 2.60 -2.86 -12.50
CA GLY A 76 1.76 -1.68 -12.29
C GLY A 76 1.32 -1.01 -13.58
N ILE A 77 2.21 -0.87 -14.57
CA ILE A 77 1.88 -0.32 -15.89
C ILE A 77 0.86 -1.21 -16.61
N VAL A 78 1.05 -2.53 -16.60
CA VAL A 78 0.12 -3.48 -17.23
C VAL A 78 -1.27 -3.38 -16.59
N VAL A 79 -1.34 -3.37 -15.26
CA VAL A 79 -2.59 -3.16 -14.51
C VAL A 79 -3.23 -1.84 -14.92
N LEU A 80 -2.47 -0.73 -14.93
CA LEU A 80 -3.01 0.57 -15.31
C LEU A 80 -3.62 0.55 -16.72
N CYS A 81 -2.97 -0.10 -17.68
CA CYS A 81 -3.51 -0.25 -19.04
C CYS A 81 -4.80 -1.07 -19.07
N ILE A 82 -4.84 -2.21 -18.36
CA ILE A 82 -6.02 -3.10 -18.31
C ILE A 82 -7.24 -2.35 -17.78
N TYR A 83 -7.12 -1.65 -16.65
CA TYR A 83 -8.25 -0.95 -16.02
C TYR A 83 -8.69 0.32 -16.76
N ASN A 84 -7.94 0.75 -17.79
CA ASN A 84 -8.35 1.82 -18.69
C ASN A 84 -9.12 1.32 -19.93
N VAL A 85 -9.21 0.00 -20.13
CA VAL A 85 -10.09 -0.60 -21.14
C VAL A 85 -11.55 -0.50 -20.65
N PRO A 86 -12.51 -0.07 -21.49
CA PRO A 86 -13.91 0.13 -21.07
C PRO A 86 -14.56 -1.08 -20.38
N ASP A 87 -14.38 -2.29 -20.92
CA ASP A 87 -14.93 -3.56 -20.42
C ASP A 87 -14.45 -3.90 -18.99
N PHE A 88 -13.36 -3.28 -18.56
CA PHE A 88 -12.61 -3.56 -17.33
C PHE A 88 -12.53 -2.34 -16.42
N GLY A 89 -13.30 -1.30 -16.74
CA GLY A 89 -13.23 -0.02 -16.04
C GLY A 89 -13.69 -0.12 -14.59
N TYR A 90 -12.99 0.63 -13.74
CA TYR A 90 -13.31 0.82 -12.34
C TYR A 90 -13.72 2.26 -12.11
N TYR A 91 -14.96 2.49 -11.68
CA TYR A 91 -15.61 3.81 -11.66
C TYR A 91 -16.08 4.17 -10.27
N PHE A 92 -16.10 5.47 -9.96
CA PHE A 92 -16.69 5.97 -8.72
C PHE A 92 -18.20 6.17 -8.86
N TYR A 93 -18.98 5.57 -7.96
CA TYR A 93 -20.43 5.71 -7.90
C TYR A 93 -20.86 6.51 -6.66
N LEU A 94 -21.71 7.52 -6.86
CA LEU A 94 -22.19 8.39 -5.76
C LEU A 94 -23.16 7.65 -4.82
N GLN A 95 -23.92 6.68 -5.33
CA GLN A 95 -24.94 5.96 -4.56
C GLN A 95 -24.32 5.11 -3.43
N THR A 96 -23.13 4.58 -3.68
CA THR A 96 -22.40 3.71 -2.76
C THR A 96 -21.16 4.38 -2.18
N LEU A 97 -20.83 5.59 -2.66
CA LEU A 97 -19.63 6.35 -2.31
C LEU A 97 -18.34 5.51 -2.45
N SER A 98 -18.31 4.64 -3.46
CA SER A 98 -17.24 3.66 -3.67
C SER A 98 -16.82 3.59 -5.12
N PHE A 99 -15.57 3.18 -5.32
CA PHE A 99 -15.15 2.70 -6.63
C PHE A 99 -15.65 1.26 -6.81
N GLN A 100 -16.20 0.96 -7.98
CA GLN A 100 -16.75 -0.35 -8.34
C GLN A 100 -16.52 -0.65 -9.82
N TYR A 101 -16.58 -1.92 -10.16
CA TYR A 101 -16.64 -2.36 -11.55
C TYR A 101 -18.00 -1.99 -12.16
N ASP A 102 -17.99 -1.68 -13.46
CA ASP A 102 -19.22 -1.48 -14.20
C ASP A 102 -19.92 -2.82 -14.43
N THR A 103 -21.02 -3.06 -13.71
CA THR A 103 -21.74 -4.33 -13.73
C THR A 103 -22.45 -4.60 -15.06
N ASP A 104 -22.61 -3.59 -15.90
CA ASP A 104 -23.25 -3.69 -17.21
C ASP A 104 -22.38 -4.44 -18.24
N GLN A 105 -21.11 -4.70 -17.91
CA GLN A 105 -20.16 -5.41 -18.77
C GLN A 105 -20.02 -6.88 -18.35
N ASP A 106 -20.14 -7.85 -19.24
CA ASP A 106 -20.05 -9.27 -18.82
C ASP A 106 -18.65 -9.70 -18.31
N ARG A 107 -17.60 -8.93 -18.62
CA ARG A 107 -16.21 -9.35 -18.44
C ARG A 107 -15.54 -8.86 -17.16
N TRP A 108 -16.16 -7.95 -16.39
CA TRP A 108 -15.53 -7.41 -15.17
C TRP A 108 -15.25 -8.49 -14.12
N ARG A 109 -16.07 -9.54 -14.07
CA ARG A 109 -15.94 -10.65 -13.09
C ARG A 109 -14.60 -11.35 -13.18
N TYR A 110 -14.06 -11.54 -14.39
CA TYR A 110 -12.76 -12.19 -14.58
C TYR A 110 -11.62 -11.41 -13.93
N ILE A 111 -11.66 -10.08 -14.04
CA ILE A 111 -10.63 -9.23 -13.44
C ILE A 111 -10.82 -9.15 -11.94
N TRP A 112 -12.04 -8.99 -11.46
CA TRP A 112 -12.34 -8.99 -10.04
C TRP A 112 -11.87 -10.28 -9.36
N GLU A 113 -12.16 -11.44 -9.96
CA GLU A 113 -11.69 -12.73 -9.43
C GLU A 113 -10.17 -12.86 -9.48
N TYR A 114 -9.53 -12.45 -10.57
CA TYR A 114 -8.08 -12.47 -10.69
C TYR A 114 -7.43 -11.60 -9.60
N GLU A 115 -7.92 -10.37 -9.44
CA GLU A 115 -7.47 -9.41 -8.45
C GLU A 115 -7.55 -9.99 -7.04
N ASN A 116 -8.75 -10.35 -6.60
CA ASN A 116 -9.00 -10.80 -5.24
C ASN A 116 -8.19 -12.07 -4.94
N LYS A 117 -8.27 -13.09 -5.81
CA LYS A 117 -7.57 -14.37 -5.59
C LYS A 117 -6.05 -14.20 -5.62
N SER A 118 -5.51 -13.42 -6.55
CA SER A 118 -4.06 -13.21 -6.63
C SER A 118 -3.53 -12.43 -5.44
N ALA A 119 -4.21 -11.35 -5.03
CA ALA A 119 -3.84 -10.56 -3.86
C ALA A 119 -3.93 -11.41 -2.58
N PHE A 120 -5.02 -12.15 -2.40
CA PHE A 120 -5.23 -13.04 -1.25
C PHE A 120 -4.14 -14.12 -1.14
N VAL A 121 -3.79 -14.79 -2.25
CA VAL A 121 -2.73 -15.81 -2.28
C VAL A 121 -1.38 -15.21 -1.93
N ILE A 122 -1.03 -14.06 -2.54
CA ILE A 122 0.24 -13.37 -2.27
C ILE A 122 0.34 -12.96 -0.80
N LEU A 123 -0.70 -12.32 -0.25
CA LEU A 123 -0.72 -11.86 1.14
C LEU A 123 -0.67 -13.02 2.13
N THR A 124 -1.37 -14.12 1.86
CA THR A 124 -1.31 -15.34 2.68
C THR A 124 0.10 -15.93 2.67
N PHE A 125 0.76 -15.95 1.51
CA PHE A 125 2.15 -16.40 1.40
C PHE A 125 3.11 -15.47 2.16
N CYS A 126 2.92 -14.14 2.06
CA CYS A 126 3.66 -13.16 2.85
C CYS A 126 3.48 -13.39 4.36
N LEU A 127 2.25 -13.63 4.81
CA LEU A 127 1.94 -13.91 6.21
C LEU A 127 2.67 -15.16 6.70
N PHE A 128 2.65 -16.24 5.92
CA PHE A 128 3.39 -17.46 6.26
C PHE A 128 4.89 -17.19 6.42
N ILE A 129 5.51 -16.47 5.48
CA ILE A 129 6.93 -16.11 5.58
C ILE A 129 7.18 -15.22 6.81
N TYR A 130 6.30 -14.26 7.08
CA TYR A 130 6.44 -13.36 8.23
C TYR A 130 6.35 -14.07 9.58
N ILE A 131 5.46 -15.07 9.70
CA ILE A 131 5.40 -15.92 10.89
C ILE A 131 6.72 -16.66 11.09
N ASN A 132 7.30 -17.22 10.01
CA ASN A 132 8.62 -17.88 10.07
C ASN A 132 9.73 -16.91 10.52
N ILE A 133 9.76 -15.70 9.95
CA ILE A 133 10.68 -14.63 10.36
C ILE A 133 10.53 -14.33 11.86
N PHE A 134 9.28 -14.13 12.30
CA PHE A 134 8.99 -13.77 13.68
C PHE A 134 9.44 -14.86 14.66
N LEU A 135 9.11 -16.13 14.38
CA LEU A 135 9.54 -17.27 15.18
C LEU A 135 11.07 -17.40 15.21
N LYS A 136 11.74 -17.18 14.07
CA LYS A 136 13.21 -17.22 13.99
C LYS A 136 13.84 -16.16 14.88
N VAL A 137 13.34 -14.92 14.86
CA VAL A 137 13.85 -13.83 15.70
C VAL A 137 13.61 -14.12 17.18
N LEU A 138 12.44 -14.67 17.56
CA LEU A 138 12.20 -15.10 18.94
C LEU A 138 13.16 -16.19 19.40
N PHE A 139 13.47 -17.16 18.53
CA PHE A 139 14.41 -18.23 18.82
C PHE A 139 15.85 -17.70 19.00
N LEU A 140 16.32 -16.85 18.08
CA LEU A 140 17.64 -16.23 18.17
C LEU A 140 17.81 -15.41 19.47
N ARG A 141 16.76 -14.70 19.89
CA ARG A 141 16.76 -13.98 21.16
C ARG A 141 16.85 -14.89 22.38
N LYS A 142 16.19 -16.06 22.37
CA LYS A 142 16.32 -17.05 23.45
C LYS A 142 17.73 -17.63 23.54
N GLN A 143 18.44 -17.73 22.41
CA GLN A 143 19.79 -18.29 22.35
C GLN A 143 20.90 -17.28 22.63
N SER A 144 20.68 -15.99 22.40
CA SER A 144 21.72 -14.99 22.69
C SER A 144 21.79 -14.70 24.20
N LEU A 145 22.75 -15.34 24.87
CA LEU A 145 23.14 -15.03 26.27
C LEU A 145 23.71 -13.62 26.43
N THR A 146 24.12 -12.98 25.33
CA THR A 146 24.67 -11.63 25.25
C THR A 146 23.86 -10.77 24.28
N GLU A 147 23.73 -9.48 24.59
CA GLU A 147 22.76 -8.46 24.12
C GLU A 147 22.60 -8.18 22.60
N SER A 148 22.92 -9.11 21.70
CA SER A 148 22.97 -8.84 20.26
C SER A 148 21.60 -8.61 19.58
N TYR A 149 20.52 -9.27 20.03
CA TYR A 149 19.17 -9.06 19.50
C TYR A 149 18.35 -8.17 20.45
N LYS A 150 18.23 -6.89 20.08
CA LYS A 150 17.55 -5.88 20.90
C LYS A 150 16.05 -5.88 20.60
N PHE A 151 15.26 -5.42 21.57
CA PHE A 151 13.80 -5.26 21.40
C PHE A 151 13.44 -4.34 20.20
N SER A 152 14.38 -3.48 19.80
CA SER A 152 14.29 -2.67 18.57
C SER A 152 14.05 -3.50 17.32
N ASP A 153 14.59 -4.72 17.24
CA ASP A 153 14.57 -5.54 16.03
C ASP A 153 13.19 -6.17 15.83
N ILE A 154 12.54 -6.57 16.93
CA ILE A 154 11.13 -7.00 16.92
C ILE A 154 10.21 -5.83 16.57
N LYS A 155 10.51 -4.63 17.08
CA LYS A 155 9.71 -3.43 16.78
C LYS A 155 9.67 -3.12 15.28
N LEU A 156 10.71 -3.47 14.52
CA LEU A 156 10.77 -3.30 13.05
C LEU A 156 9.95 -4.34 12.26
N LEU A 157 9.53 -5.43 12.90
CA LEU A 157 8.73 -6.51 12.28
C LEU A 157 7.23 -6.35 12.49
N ILE A 158 6.81 -5.69 13.57
CA ILE A 158 5.39 -5.49 13.91
C ILE A 158 4.63 -4.72 12.82
N PRO A 159 5.12 -3.59 12.28
CA PRO A 159 4.28 -2.78 11.41
C PRO A 159 3.94 -3.45 10.07
N PRO A 160 4.89 -4.11 9.38
CA PRO A 160 4.54 -4.88 8.18
C PRO A 160 3.66 -6.10 8.46
N LEU A 161 3.80 -6.74 9.62
CA LEU A 161 2.90 -7.84 10.00
C LEU A 161 1.47 -7.31 10.16
N PHE A 162 1.32 -6.16 10.83
CA PHE A 162 0.03 -5.49 10.97
C PHE A 162 -0.56 -5.09 9.62
N GLU A 163 0.26 -4.54 8.72
CA GLU A 163 -0.12 -4.21 7.35
C GLU A 163 -0.62 -5.42 6.56
N ILE A 164 0.10 -6.56 6.59
CA ILE A 164 -0.31 -7.79 5.90
C ILE A 164 -1.65 -8.28 6.46
N LEU A 165 -1.81 -8.30 7.78
CA LEU A 165 -3.05 -8.73 8.42
C LEU A 165 -4.22 -7.80 8.08
N LEU A 166 -4.00 -6.49 8.09
CA LEU A 166 -5.03 -5.50 7.76
C LEU A 166 -5.45 -5.60 6.29
N THR A 167 -4.49 -5.78 5.38
CA THR A 167 -4.76 -5.94 3.94
C THR A 167 -5.47 -7.26 3.65
N LEU A 168 -5.05 -8.36 4.27
CA LEU A 168 -5.72 -9.66 4.14
C LEU A 168 -7.15 -9.63 4.69
N SER A 169 -7.37 -8.88 5.79
CA SER A 169 -8.71 -8.66 6.33
C SER A 169 -9.58 -7.88 5.35
N LEU A 170 -9.04 -6.85 4.69
CA LEU A 170 -9.75 -6.12 3.64
C LEU A 170 -10.13 -7.03 2.47
N GLU A 171 -9.20 -7.84 1.97
CA GLU A 171 -9.46 -8.80 0.87
C GLU A 171 -10.57 -9.79 1.24
N THR A 172 -10.51 -10.32 2.46
CA THR A 172 -11.53 -11.24 2.98
C THR A 172 -12.90 -10.55 3.03
N LEU A 173 -12.96 -9.31 3.53
CA LEU A 173 -14.21 -8.56 3.59
C LEU A 173 -14.71 -8.20 2.19
N TRP A 174 -13.84 -7.88 1.24
CA TRP A 174 -14.25 -7.67 -0.15
C TRP A 174 -14.88 -8.93 -0.76
N GLU A 175 -14.28 -10.11 -0.57
CA GLU A 175 -14.83 -11.36 -1.10
C GLU A 175 -16.20 -11.71 -0.48
N TYR A 176 -16.32 -11.60 0.85
CA TYR A 176 -17.52 -12.09 1.55
C TYR A 176 -18.60 -11.05 1.83
N TRP A 177 -18.28 -9.75 1.87
CA TRP A 177 -19.27 -8.70 2.12
C TRP A 177 -19.80 -8.03 0.86
N LEU A 178 -19.01 -8.00 -0.22
CA LEU A 178 -19.45 -7.48 -1.51
C LEU A 178 -20.01 -8.61 -2.37
N GLU A 179 -21.19 -9.11 -1.98
CA GLU A 179 -21.99 -9.87 -2.93
C GLU A 179 -22.29 -8.97 -4.15
N PRO A 180 -22.23 -9.48 -5.39
CA PRO A 180 -22.45 -8.69 -6.61
C PRO A 180 -23.77 -7.91 -6.64
N ASN A 181 -24.76 -8.32 -5.84
CA ASN A 181 -26.08 -7.71 -5.75
C ASN A 181 -26.32 -6.94 -4.43
N SER A 182 -25.29 -6.75 -3.61
CA SER A 182 -25.46 -6.06 -2.34
C SER A 182 -25.70 -4.56 -2.58
N THR A 183 -26.85 -4.05 -2.15
CA THR A 183 -27.20 -2.62 -2.25
C THR A 183 -26.87 -1.84 -0.97
N SER A 184 -26.19 -2.47 -0.01
CA SER A 184 -25.95 -1.85 1.29
C SER A 184 -24.84 -0.80 1.23
N THR A 185 -25.21 0.48 1.13
CA THR A 185 -24.29 1.62 1.19
C THR A 185 -23.38 1.56 2.43
N TYR A 186 -23.88 1.12 3.58
CA TYR A 186 -23.08 1.01 4.81
C TYR A 186 -21.88 0.06 4.65
N LYS A 187 -22.07 -1.10 4.01
CA LYS A 187 -20.97 -2.05 3.75
C LYS A 187 -19.88 -1.40 2.89
N PHE A 188 -20.27 -0.76 1.79
CA PHE A 188 -19.34 -0.05 0.90
C PHE A 188 -18.58 1.07 1.61
N VAL A 189 -19.27 1.85 2.44
CA VAL A 189 -18.63 2.94 3.20
C VAL A 189 -17.60 2.39 4.19
N ILE A 190 -17.94 1.33 4.95
CA ILE A 190 -17.00 0.69 5.88
C ILE A 190 -15.77 0.17 5.14
N LEU A 191 -15.98 -0.54 4.03
CA LEU A 191 -14.89 -1.10 3.22
C LEU A 191 -13.99 -0.02 2.62
N ASN A 192 -14.56 1.10 2.14
CA ASN A 192 -13.77 2.23 1.66
C ASN A 192 -12.91 2.85 2.75
N TYR A 193 -13.46 3.04 3.97
CA TYR A 193 -12.66 3.56 5.08
C TYR A 193 -11.55 2.59 5.46
N LEU A 194 -11.83 1.29 5.50
CA LEU A 194 -10.80 0.28 5.73
C LEU A 194 -9.72 0.32 4.64
N PHE A 195 -10.11 0.47 3.38
CA PHE A 195 -9.16 0.60 2.26
C PHE A 195 -8.29 1.86 2.35
N ILE A 196 -8.87 2.99 2.78
CA ILE A 196 -8.11 4.22 3.07
C ILE A 196 -7.09 3.98 4.18
N ILE A 197 -7.49 3.29 5.25
CA ILE A 197 -6.59 2.96 6.38
C ILE A 197 -5.47 2.04 5.89
N VAL A 198 -5.78 0.96 5.17
CA VAL A 198 -4.78 0.05 4.57
C VAL A 198 -3.77 0.82 3.74
N SER A 199 -4.24 1.67 2.82
CA SER A 199 -3.38 2.46 1.93
C SER A 199 -2.46 3.44 2.67
N GLY A 200 -2.89 3.98 3.82
CA GLY A 200 -2.12 4.92 4.62
C GLY A 200 -1.19 4.27 5.66
N THR A 201 -1.52 3.05 6.10
CA THR A 201 -0.88 2.42 7.26
C THR A 201 0.61 2.23 7.07
N ASN A 202 1.07 1.85 5.89
CA ASN A 202 2.49 1.58 5.61
C ASN A 202 3.36 2.81 5.84
N THR A 203 2.87 3.96 5.37
CA THR A 203 3.57 5.24 5.48
C THR A 203 3.58 5.71 6.93
N ILE A 204 2.42 5.67 7.59
CA ILE A 204 2.27 6.09 8.99
C ILE A 204 3.17 5.24 9.89
N SER A 205 3.07 3.92 9.75
CA SER A 205 3.88 2.94 10.47
C SER A 205 5.38 3.15 10.28
N SER A 206 5.82 3.38 9.04
CA SER A 206 7.23 3.62 8.72
C SER A 206 7.75 4.90 9.39
N VAL A 207 6.98 5.99 9.34
CA VAL A 207 7.33 7.26 10.00
C VAL A 207 7.34 7.12 11.53
N LEU A 208 6.46 6.32 12.11
CA LEU A 208 6.39 6.15 13.58
C LEU A 208 7.44 5.19 14.15
N VAL A 209 7.96 4.27 13.34
CA VAL A 209 8.80 3.17 13.83
C VAL A 209 10.26 3.24 13.36
N ILE A 210 10.52 3.70 12.13
CA ILE A 210 11.87 3.69 11.55
C ILE A 210 12.59 5.00 11.90
N LYS A 211 13.61 4.93 12.76
CA LYS A 211 14.35 6.10 13.26
C LYS A 211 15.03 6.89 12.14
N GLU A 212 15.55 6.21 11.12
CA GLU A 212 16.20 6.83 9.97
C GLU A 212 15.19 7.68 9.18
N VAL A 213 13.96 7.18 9.00
CA VAL A 213 12.86 7.90 8.36
C VAL A 213 12.47 9.10 9.22
N GLN A 214 12.37 8.94 10.55
CA GLN A 214 12.09 10.03 11.48
C GLN A 214 13.13 11.14 11.43
N ASN A 215 14.41 10.76 11.47
CA ASN A 215 15.52 11.70 11.43
C ASN A 215 15.53 12.47 10.11
N THR A 216 15.31 11.77 8.99
CA THR A 216 15.23 12.38 7.67
C THR A 216 14.03 13.32 7.55
N ALA A 217 12.85 12.90 8.00
CA ALA A 217 11.65 13.73 8.00
C ALA A 217 11.85 14.99 8.87
N THR A 218 12.45 14.83 10.06
CA THR A 218 12.75 15.95 10.97
C THR A 218 13.77 16.90 10.34
N TYR A 219 14.80 16.37 9.66
CA TYR A 219 15.78 17.18 8.95
C TYR A 219 15.13 18.02 7.84
N ILE A 220 14.28 17.41 7.01
CA ILE A 220 13.56 18.11 5.94
C ILE A 220 12.65 19.20 6.51
N LEU A 221 11.91 18.90 7.59
CA LEU A 221 11.01 19.86 8.24
C LEU A 221 11.78 21.04 8.86
N LYS A 222 12.91 20.77 9.53
CA LYS A 222 13.78 21.81 10.09
C LYS A 222 14.42 22.67 8.99
N TYR A 223 14.86 22.06 7.90
CA TYR A 223 15.44 22.78 6.77
C TYR A 223 14.40 23.70 6.10
N LYS A 224 13.19 23.20 5.85
CA LYS A 224 12.07 24.02 5.32
C LYS A 224 11.70 25.16 6.27
N SER A 225 11.64 24.91 7.58
CA SER A 225 11.38 25.96 8.57
C SER A 225 12.44 27.06 8.52
N LYS A 226 13.73 26.68 8.45
CA LYS A 226 14.84 27.63 8.34
C LYS A 226 14.76 28.46 7.05
N GLN A 227 14.48 27.83 5.91
CA GLN A 227 14.35 28.52 4.62
C GLN A 227 13.16 29.49 4.57
N SER A 228 12.01 29.11 5.15
CA SER A 228 10.83 29.97 5.27
C SER A 228 11.10 31.21 6.12
N ILE A 229 11.81 31.04 7.25
CA ILE A 229 12.21 32.16 8.13
C ILE A 229 13.16 33.10 7.39
N THR A 230 14.20 32.58 6.72
CA THR A 230 15.13 33.41 5.95
C THR A 230 14.43 34.20 4.84
N ARG A 231 13.44 33.59 4.17
CA ARG A 231 12.66 34.25 3.11
C ARG A 231 11.77 35.37 3.68
N ILE A 232 11.10 35.14 4.81
CA ILE A 232 10.30 36.18 5.50
C ILE A 232 11.19 37.34 5.93
N ILE A 233 12.37 37.06 6.50
CA ILE A 233 13.35 38.08 6.89
C ILE A 233 13.81 38.89 5.68
N SER A 234 14.18 38.25 4.57
CA SER A 234 14.61 38.97 3.36
C SER A 234 13.53 39.88 2.77
N ILE A 235 12.25 39.46 2.83
CA ILE A 235 11.12 40.28 2.38
C ILE A 235 10.86 41.45 3.34
N ALA A 236 11.02 41.23 4.65
CA ALA A 236 10.89 42.29 5.66
C ALA A 236 11.98 43.36 5.53
N TYR A 237 13.22 42.97 5.22
CA TYR A 237 14.30 43.92 4.95
C TYR A 237 14.12 44.66 3.60
N ALA A 238 13.63 43.98 2.56
CA ALA A 238 13.36 44.61 1.26
C ALA A 238 12.23 45.66 1.29
N LYS A 239 11.30 45.59 2.26
CA LYS A 239 10.22 46.59 2.43
C LYS A 239 10.62 47.83 3.27
N LYS A 240 11.81 47.84 3.87
CA LYS A 240 12.30 48.93 4.73
C LYS A 240 13.26 49.89 4.01
N LEU A 241 13.58 49.63 2.75
CA LEU A 241 14.32 50.50 1.82
C LEU A 241 13.32 51.18 0.88
#